data_AF-X1HR20-F1
#
_entry.id   AF-X1HR20-F1
#
_cell.length_a   1.000
_cell.length_b   1.000
_cell.length_c   1.000
_cell.angle_alpha   90.00
_cell.angle_beta   90.00
_cell.angle_gamma   90.00
#
_symmetry.space_group_name_H-M   'P 1'
#
loop_
_entity.id
_entity.type
_entity.pdbx_description
1 polymer ?
#
loop_
_entity_poly.entity_id
_entity_poly.type
_entity_poly.pdbx_seq_one_letter_code
_entity_poly.pdbx_strand_id
1 'polypeptide(L)'
;VIQGRPEAAFTVTDFDPTADSLTVSRSGYTFRRDITAIRPSFGSGQRFELAFSFIKAKDNIVSVDRIVDDGIVKIDSSAAAHDAFKGAIWKDDSLHTITYQNLEKLFGPKLGLPDKDWKGKSPQDNLVIGSSLSFALYQRQFVVQSGFALSMLNKNIWDPVLSLKELDTFAPGDTVEDGSIAGIIDTSDIPINPGDLEDYFHINLNQVPLLPIDVFALSESPLRAILKMPSLAYHATAKFNYMRNFITMEYQQVGPEFNSLANPTERTRSLRFRYFVRMS
;
A
#
# COMPACT_ATOMS: atom_id res chain seq x y z
N VAL A 1 2.00 -22.24 0.35
CA VAL A 1 3.14 -21.30 0.29
C VAL A 1 3.34 -20.87 -1.16
N ILE A 2 3.58 -19.58 -1.41
CA ILE A 2 4.00 -19.05 -2.72
C ILE A 2 5.51 -18.86 -2.64
N GLN A 3 6.29 -19.83 -3.14
CA GLN A 3 7.75 -19.78 -2.98
C GLN A 3 8.46 -18.77 -3.92
N GLY A 4 7.76 -18.26 -4.94
CA GLY A 4 8.32 -17.35 -5.94
C GLY A 4 9.04 -18.10 -7.07
N ARG A 5 9.89 -17.38 -7.83
CA ARG A 5 10.70 -18.00 -8.90
C ARG A 5 11.92 -18.69 -8.29
N PRO A 6 12.10 -20.01 -8.48
CA PRO A 6 13.24 -20.73 -7.90
C PRO A 6 14.58 -20.25 -8.47
N GLU A 7 14.59 -19.79 -9.72
CA GLU A 7 15.77 -19.28 -10.45
C GLU A 7 16.40 -18.00 -9.89
N ALA A 8 15.69 -17.30 -9.00
CA ALA A 8 16.15 -16.04 -8.40
C ALA A 8 15.65 -15.95 -6.95
N ALA A 9 15.73 -17.06 -6.22
CA ALA A 9 15.20 -17.18 -4.87
C ALA A 9 16.03 -16.40 -3.85
N PHE A 10 17.33 -16.25 -4.08
CA PHE A 10 18.23 -15.52 -3.20
C PHE A 10 19.18 -14.62 -3.98
N THR A 11 19.65 -13.57 -3.31
CA THR A 11 20.69 -12.66 -3.81
C THR A 11 21.71 -12.46 -2.71
N VAL A 12 23.00 -12.52 -3.06
CA VAL A 12 24.08 -12.19 -2.12
C VAL A 12 24.02 -10.70 -1.79
N THR A 13 23.98 -10.36 -0.52
CA THR A 13 23.95 -8.96 -0.06
C THR A 13 25.28 -8.50 0.48
N ASP A 14 26.03 -9.39 1.14
CA ASP A 14 27.32 -9.05 1.72
C ASP A 14 28.22 -10.28 1.81
N PHE A 15 29.52 -10.08 1.68
CA PHE A 15 30.54 -11.11 1.84
C PHE A 15 31.74 -10.51 2.58
N ASP A 16 32.03 -11.04 3.76
CA ASP A 16 33.22 -10.67 4.54
C ASP A 16 34.33 -11.70 4.28
N PRO A 17 35.37 -11.34 3.50
CA PRO A 17 36.49 -12.24 3.21
C PRO A 17 37.36 -12.55 4.43
N THR A 18 37.27 -11.75 5.50
CA THR A 18 38.08 -11.92 6.73
C THR A 18 37.43 -12.92 7.67
N ALA A 19 36.11 -12.86 7.81
CA ALA A 19 35.33 -13.78 8.62
C ALA A 19 34.92 -15.06 7.85
N ASP A 20 35.07 -15.05 6.52
CA ASP A 20 34.51 -16.06 5.61
C ASP A 20 33.01 -16.23 5.86
N SER A 21 32.32 -15.09 5.99
CA SER A 21 30.89 -15.02 6.23
C SER A 21 30.18 -14.46 5.01
N LEU A 22 29.01 -15.02 4.72
CA LEU A 22 28.21 -14.64 3.57
C LEU A 22 26.80 -14.32 4.04
N THR A 23 26.29 -13.16 3.67
CA THR A 23 24.89 -12.80 3.90
C THR A 23 24.12 -12.87 2.58
N VAL A 24 23.04 -13.64 2.58
CA VAL A 24 22.10 -13.75 1.47
C VAL A 24 20.74 -13.22 1.89
N SER A 25 19.99 -12.70 0.93
CA SER A 25 18.65 -12.17 1.14
C SER A 25 17.68 -12.78 0.16
N ARG A 26 16.43 -13.04 0.59
CA ARG A 26 15.40 -13.57 -0.30
C ARG A 26 15.06 -12.55 -1.39
N SER A 27 14.87 -13.06 -2.60
CA SER A 27 14.42 -12.29 -3.75
C SER A 27 13.50 -13.15 -4.63
N GLY A 28 12.93 -12.57 -5.68
CA GLY A 28 12.13 -13.32 -6.65
C GLY A 28 10.80 -13.88 -6.14
N TYR A 29 10.33 -13.45 -4.96
CA TYR A 29 9.06 -13.84 -4.37
C TYR A 29 8.03 -12.71 -4.41
N THR A 30 6.78 -13.05 -4.13
CA THR A 30 5.70 -12.09 -3.89
C THR A 30 4.79 -12.68 -2.83
N PHE A 31 4.52 -11.92 -1.77
CA PHE A 31 3.61 -12.36 -0.72
C PHE A 31 2.19 -12.57 -1.29
N ARG A 32 1.49 -13.59 -0.77
CA ARG A 32 0.06 -13.75 -1.02
C ARG A 32 -0.66 -12.57 -0.37
N ARG A 33 -1.50 -11.89 -1.16
CA ARG A 33 -2.36 -10.81 -0.67
C ARG A 33 -3.73 -11.35 -0.33
N ASP A 34 -4.11 -11.20 0.94
CA ASP A 34 -5.43 -11.56 1.43
C ASP A 34 -6.31 -10.29 1.35
N ILE A 35 -7.38 -10.34 0.54
CA ILE A 35 -8.28 -9.20 0.26
C ILE A 35 -9.67 -9.49 0.83
N THR A 36 -10.19 -8.56 1.62
CA THR A 36 -11.56 -8.57 2.13
C THR A 36 -12.28 -7.31 1.68
N ALA A 37 -13.44 -7.45 1.05
CA ALA A 37 -14.23 -6.33 0.58
C ALA A 37 -15.71 -6.49 0.98
N ILE A 38 -16.29 -5.43 1.54
CA ILE A 38 -17.67 -5.38 2.01
C ILE A 38 -18.29 -4.08 1.49
N ARG A 39 -19.50 -4.15 0.92
CA ARG A 39 -20.22 -2.97 0.42
C ARG A 39 -21.72 -3.03 0.73
N PRO A 40 -22.17 -2.71 1.97
CA PRO A 40 -23.60 -2.57 2.26
C PRO A 40 -24.18 -1.38 1.50
N SER A 41 -25.40 -1.55 0.99
CA SER A 41 -26.17 -0.47 0.39
C SER A 41 -27.58 -0.42 0.97
N PHE A 42 -28.09 0.80 1.07
CA PHE A 42 -29.40 1.13 1.64
C PHE A 42 -30.19 1.95 0.63
N GLY A 43 -31.43 1.56 0.39
CA GLY A 43 -32.31 2.24 -0.55
C GLY A 43 -32.86 1.31 -1.63
N SER A 44 -33.72 1.86 -2.47
CA SER A 44 -34.40 1.10 -3.52
C SER A 44 -33.54 0.88 -4.77
N GLY A 45 -32.38 1.55 -4.89
CA GLY A 45 -31.55 1.57 -6.12
C GLY A 45 -32.18 2.33 -7.29
N GLN A 46 -33.50 2.53 -7.28
CA GLN A 46 -34.24 3.21 -8.35
C GLN A 46 -34.33 4.71 -8.14
N ARG A 47 -34.54 5.16 -6.91
CA ARG A 47 -34.66 6.58 -6.54
C ARG A 47 -33.57 7.05 -5.60
N PHE A 48 -33.11 6.16 -4.73
CA PHE A 48 -32.12 6.46 -3.71
C PHE A 48 -31.30 5.21 -3.42
N GLU A 49 -29.99 5.38 -3.33
CA GLU A 49 -29.05 4.37 -2.86
C GLU A 49 -27.93 5.08 -2.10
N LEU A 50 -27.72 4.70 -0.85
CA LEU A 50 -26.55 5.06 -0.07
C LEU A 50 -25.77 3.78 0.18
N ALA A 51 -24.52 3.71 -0.27
CA ALA A 51 -23.65 2.57 -0.03
C ALA A 51 -22.40 3.02 0.73
N PHE A 52 -21.89 2.12 1.55
CA PHE A 52 -20.59 2.23 2.21
C PHE A 52 -19.72 1.12 1.68
N SER A 53 -18.43 1.38 1.47
CA SER A 53 -17.46 0.39 1.02
C SER A 53 -16.31 0.31 2.00
N PHE A 54 -15.94 -0.91 2.37
CA PHE A 54 -14.77 -1.22 3.17
C PHE A 54 -13.96 -2.26 2.40
N ILE A 55 -12.70 -1.97 2.14
CA ILE A 55 -11.77 -2.88 1.48
C ILE A 55 -10.49 -2.92 2.31
N LYS A 56 -10.08 -4.10 2.72
CA LYS A 56 -8.79 -4.37 3.35
C LYS A 56 -7.99 -5.32 2.48
N ALA A 57 -6.72 -5.01 2.25
CA ALA A 57 -5.80 -5.85 1.52
C ALA A 57 -4.47 -5.93 2.27
N LYS A 58 -4.14 -7.10 2.81
CA LYS A 58 -2.93 -7.32 3.62
C LYS A 58 -2.11 -8.47 3.04
N ASP A 59 -0.81 -8.27 2.91
CA ASP A 59 0.12 -9.31 2.53
C ASP A 59 0.38 -10.27 3.70
N ASN A 60 0.35 -11.57 3.40
CA ASN A 60 0.57 -12.62 4.38
C ASN A 60 2.06 -12.99 4.42
N ILE A 61 2.76 -12.57 5.46
CA ILE A 61 4.20 -12.79 5.61
C ILE A 61 4.55 -14.28 5.67
N VAL A 62 3.67 -15.10 6.25
CA VAL A 62 3.84 -16.57 6.36
C VAL A 62 3.63 -17.27 5.01
N SER A 63 3.13 -16.56 4.00
CA SER A 63 2.92 -17.16 2.67
C SER A 63 4.21 -17.45 1.91
N VAL A 64 5.35 -16.90 2.32
CA VAL A 64 6.65 -17.07 1.68
C VAL A 64 7.61 -17.68 2.70
N ASP A 65 8.20 -18.83 2.34
CA ASP A 65 9.21 -19.45 3.19
C ASP A 65 10.50 -18.63 3.17
N ARG A 66 11.08 -18.46 4.37
CA ARG A 66 12.41 -17.86 4.55
C ARG A 66 13.49 -18.72 3.91
N ILE A 67 13.42 -20.04 4.09
CA ILE A 67 14.38 -21.00 3.54
C ILE A 67 13.70 -21.76 2.41
N VAL A 68 14.36 -21.78 1.25
CA VAL A 68 13.93 -22.56 0.08
C VAL A 68 15.14 -23.37 -0.35
N ASP A 69 15.14 -24.63 0.06
CA ASP A 69 16.21 -25.59 -0.14
C ASP A 69 16.71 -25.64 -1.59
N ASP A 70 15.80 -25.79 -2.55
CA ASP A 70 16.09 -25.85 -3.99
C ASP A 70 16.23 -24.46 -4.64
N GLY A 71 16.20 -23.39 -3.85
CA GLY A 71 16.27 -22.02 -4.32
C GLY A 71 17.64 -21.67 -4.87
N ILE A 72 17.67 -21.07 -6.07
CA ILE A 72 18.90 -20.61 -6.71
C ILE A 72 19.29 -19.24 -6.14
N VAL A 73 20.54 -19.16 -5.69
CA VAL A 73 21.21 -17.95 -5.24
C VAL A 73 21.89 -17.34 -6.44
N LYS A 74 21.49 -16.11 -6.79
CA LYS A 74 22.17 -15.28 -7.78
C LYS A 74 23.30 -14.52 -7.10
N ILE A 75 24.50 -14.74 -7.60
CA ILE A 75 25.69 -14.05 -7.18
C ILE A 75 25.98 -12.99 -8.25
N ASP A 76 25.80 -11.71 -7.92
CA ASP A 76 26.28 -10.64 -8.78
C ASP A 76 27.81 -10.70 -8.83
N SER A 77 28.39 -10.46 -10.00
CA SER A 77 29.81 -10.65 -10.33
C SER A 77 30.75 -9.63 -9.66
N SER A 78 30.62 -9.42 -8.36
CA SER A 78 31.60 -8.67 -7.57
C SER A 78 32.84 -9.55 -7.37
N ALA A 79 34.04 -8.96 -7.46
CA ALA A 79 35.31 -9.68 -7.34
C ALA A 79 35.43 -10.49 -6.02
N ALA A 80 34.72 -10.04 -4.97
CA ALA A 80 34.65 -10.70 -3.68
C ALA A 80 33.91 -12.05 -3.73
N ALA A 81 32.86 -12.17 -4.55
CA ALA A 81 32.18 -13.43 -4.76
C ALA A 81 32.95 -14.36 -5.72
N HIS A 82 33.78 -13.82 -6.61
CA HIS A 82 34.62 -14.67 -7.45
C HIS A 82 35.68 -15.43 -6.62
N ASP A 83 36.29 -14.79 -5.62
CA ASP A 83 37.29 -15.43 -4.76
C ASP A 83 36.68 -16.41 -3.74
N ALA A 84 35.50 -16.10 -3.18
CA ALA A 84 34.79 -16.95 -2.22
C ALA A 84 34.29 -18.28 -2.82
N PHE A 85 33.94 -18.27 -4.11
CA PHE A 85 33.28 -19.39 -4.78
C PHE A 85 34.17 -20.14 -5.78
N LYS A 86 35.49 -19.91 -5.76
CA LYS A 86 36.51 -20.52 -6.64
C LYS A 86 36.47 -22.06 -6.77
N GLY A 87 35.80 -22.77 -5.85
CA GLY A 87 35.64 -24.23 -5.89
C GLY A 87 34.21 -24.75 -6.07
N ALA A 88 33.19 -23.88 -6.14
CA ALA A 88 31.79 -24.27 -6.04
C ALA A 88 31.03 -24.03 -7.36
N ILE A 89 31.03 -25.08 -8.20
CA ILE A 89 30.11 -25.36 -9.33
C ILE A 89 30.00 -24.28 -10.42
N TRP A 90 30.65 -24.56 -11.55
CA TRP A 90 30.74 -23.71 -12.73
C TRP A 90 29.65 -24.04 -13.75
N LYS A 91 28.88 -23.03 -14.18
CA LYS A 91 28.13 -23.07 -15.44
C LYS A 91 28.24 -21.69 -16.11
N ASP A 92 29.06 -21.63 -17.16
CA ASP A 92 29.31 -20.52 -18.10
C ASP A 92 29.52 -19.10 -17.51
N ASP A 93 30.78 -18.67 -17.52
CA ASP A 93 31.42 -17.34 -17.67
C ASP A 93 30.70 -16.00 -17.40
N SER A 94 29.49 -15.95 -16.86
CA SER A 94 28.81 -14.67 -16.58
C SER A 94 27.75 -14.68 -15.47
N LEU A 95 27.28 -15.84 -14.99
CA LEU A 95 26.30 -15.89 -13.89
C LEU A 95 26.57 -17.09 -12.96
N HIS A 96 27.10 -16.83 -11.76
CA HIS A 96 27.34 -17.88 -10.77
C HIS A 96 26.03 -18.19 -10.03
N THR A 97 25.48 -19.39 -10.24
CA THR A 97 24.26 -19.86 -9.58
C THR A 97 24.57 -21.06 -8.68
N ILE A 98 24.22 -20.96 -7.41
CA ILE A 98 24.34 -22.07 -6.44
C ILE A 98 22.99 -22.28 -5.73
N THR A 99 22.63 -23.52 -5.46
CA THR A 99 21.45 -23.86 -4.67
C THR A 99 21.67 -23.54 -3.18
N TYR A 100 20.64 -23.08 -2.46
CA TYR A 100 20.74 -22.73 -1.05
C TYR A 100 21.30 -23.87 -0.18
N GLN A 101 20.86 -25.12 -0.40
CA GLN A 101 21.41 -26.29 0.31
C GLN A 101 22.94 -26.46 0.15
N ASN A 102 23.48 -26.17 -1.04
CA ASN A 102 24.93 -26.26 -1.26
C ASN A 102 25.65 -25.08 -0.61
N LEU A 103 25.01 -23.91 -0.56
CA LEU A 103 25.53 -22.76 0.14
C LEU A 103 25.61 -22.98 1.65
N GLU A 104 24.56 -23.56 2.23
CA GLU A 104 24.52 -23.94 3.64
C GLU A 104 25.62 -24.95 4.00
N LYS A 105 25.90 -25.91 3.10
CA LYS A 105 27.02 -26.85 3.28
C LYS A 105 28.41 -26.19 3.26
N LEU A 106 28.57 -25.09 2.51
CA LEU A 106 29.85 -24.39 2.37
C LEU A 106 30.11 -23.43 3.52
N PHE A 107 29.12 -22.63 3.91
CA PHE A 107 29.26 -21.57 4.92
C PHE A 107 28.74 -21.96 6.31
N GLY A 108 27.86 -22.97 6.40
CA GLY A 108 27.30 -23.46 7.66
C GLY A 108 26.76 -22.34 8.55
N PRO A 109 27.22 -22.21 9.81
CA PRO A 109 26.74 -21.17 10.74
C PRO A 109 27.15 -19.75 10.35
N LYS A 110 28.07 -19.59 9.39
CA LYS A 110 28.53 -18.28 8.89
C LYS A 110 27.67 -17.75 7.74
N LEU A 111 26.64 -18.50 7.34
CA LEU A 111 25.63 -18.06 6.40
C LEU A 111 24.59 -17.20 7.13
N GLY A 112 24.61 -15.89 6.88
CA GLY A 112 23.59 -14.97 7.32
C GLY A 112 22.38 -14.98 6.40
N LEU A 113 21.19 -15.23 6.95
CA LEU A 113 19.91 -15.00 6.27
C LEU A 113 19.04 -14.17 7.22
N PRO A 114 18.76 -12.89 6.92
CA PRO A 114 17.99 -12.04 7.80
C PRO A 114 16.54 -12.54 7.93
N ASP A 115 15.94 -12.34 9.10
CA ASP A 115 14.56 -12.76 9.39
C ASP A 115 13.50 -11.87 8.72
N LYS A 116 13.87 -10.61 8.43
CA LYS A 116 13.01 -9.58 7.83
C LYS A 116 13.81 -8.72 6.85
N ASP A 117 13.13 -7.76 6.21
CA ASP A 117 13.75 -6.76 5.33
C ASP A 117 14.54 -7.38 4.17
N TRP A 118 13.96 -8.43 3.58
CA TRP A 118 14.55 -9.08 2.42
C TRP A 118 14.56 -8.15 1.20
N LYS A 119 15.55 -8.30 0.32
CA LYS A 119 15.70 -7.48 -0.91
C LYS A 119 14.51 -7.54 -1.87
N GLY A 120 13.69 -8.60 -1.78
CA GLY A 120 12.43 -8.71 -2.49
C GLY A 120 11.39 -7.65 -2.09
N LYS A 121 10.14 -7.83 -2.54
CA LYS A 121 9.07 -6.89 -2.20
C LYS A 121 8.69 -7.01 -0.73
N SER A 122 8.77 -5.91 0.01
CA SER A 122 8.24 -5.80 1.37
C SER A 122 6.73 -6.07 1.40
N PRO A 123 6.21 -6.72 2.47
CA PRO A 123 4.80 -6.96 2.63
C PRO A 123 4.05 -5.66 2.89
N GLN A 124 2.88 -5.49 2.28
CA GLN A 124 2.08 -4.25 2.32
C GLN A 124 0.73 -4.48 3.01
N ASP A 125 0.16 -3.42 3.57
CA ASP A 125 -1.22 -3.40 4.10
C ASP A 125 -1.93 -2.16 3.56
N ASN A 126 -3.19 -2.30 3.16
CA ASN A 126 -3.99 -1.23 2.60
C ASN A 126 -5.41 -1.30 3.11
N LEU A 127 -5.88 -0.16 3.62
CA LEU A 127 -7.25 0.05 4.05
C LEU A 127 -7.90 1.12 3.17
N VAL A 128 -9.01 0.77 2.55
CA VAL A 128 -9.83 1.70 1.76
C VAL A 128 -11.24 1.74 2.33
N ILE A 129 -11.69 2.92 2.69
CA ILE A 129 -13.06 3.20 3.11
C ILE A 129 -13.70 4.14 2.12
N GLY A 130 -15.00 4.00 1.88
CA GLY A 130 -15.70 4.87 0.96
C GLY A 130 -17.19 4.91 1.19
N SER A 131 -17.83 5.90 0.58
CA SER A 131 -19.27 6.01 0.52
C SER A 131 -19.69 6.48 -0.86
N SER A 132 -20.83 6.00 -1.32
CA SER A 132 -21.46 6.43 -2.56
C SER A 132 -22.92 6.72 -2.33
N LEU A 133 -23.38 7.87 -2.80
CA LEU A 133 -24.76 8.30 -2.80
C LEU A 133 -25.26 8.38 -4.25
N SER A 134 -26.40 7.78 -4.52
CA SER A 134 -27.13 7.93 -5.77
C SER A 134 -28.55 8.36 -5.49
N PHE A 135 -29.00 9.36 -6.22
CA PHE A 135 -30.35 9.88 -6.14
C PHE A 135 -30.91 10.09 -7.55
N ALA A 136 -32.16 9.68 -7.77
CA ALA A 136 -32.82 9.79 -9.05
C ALA A 136 -34.27 10.27 -8.89
N LEU A 137 -34.61 11.33 -9.62
CA LEU A 137 -35.94 11.94 -9.67
C LEU A 137 -36.60 11.76 -11.03
N TYR A 138 -37.93 11.94 -11.07
CA TYR A 138 -38.74 11.98 -12.29
C TYR A 138 -38.46 10.80 -13.24
N GLN A 139 -38.57 9.57 -12.74
CA GLN A 139 -38.26 8.36 -13.53
C GLN A 139 -36.82 8.37 -14.11
N ARG A 140 -35.85 8.87 -13.32
CA ARG A 140 -34.42 9.00 -13.68
C ARG A 140 -34.14 10.01 -14.80
N GLN A 141 -35.04 10.97 -15.02
CA GLN A 141 -34.74 12.14 -15.84
C GLN A 141 -33.69 13.04 -15.19
N PHE A 142 -33.61 13.03 -13.86
CA PHE A 142 -32.54 13.67 -13.11
C PHE A 142 -31.86 12.62 -12.24
N VAL A 143 -30.57 12.40 -12.46
CA VAL A 143 -29.76 11.45 -11.69
C VAL A 143 -28.53 12.16 -11.17
N VAL A 144 -28.37 12.17 -9.86
CA VAL A 144 -27.18 12.67 -9.18
C VAL A 144 -26.49 11.49 -8.52
N GLN A 145 -25.18 11.41 -8.72
CA GLN A 145 -24.33 10.42 -8.10
C GLN A 145 -23.15 11.16 -7.49
N SER A 146 -22.80 10.83 -6.26
CA SER A 146 -21.57 11.30 -5.65
C SER A 146 -20.95 10.17 -4.85
N GLY A 147 -19.64 10.22 -4.66
CA GLY A 147 -18.99 9.31 -3.77
C GLY A 147 -17.59 9.75 -3.44
N PHE A 148 -17.10 9.26 -2.31
CA PHE A 148 -15.74 9.46 -1.85
C PHE A 148 -15.14 8.12 -1.44
N ALA A 149 -13.82 8.04 -1.53
CA ALA A 149 -13.02 6.93 -1.03
C ALA A 149 -11.73 7.49 -0.43
N LEU A 150 -11.40 7.07 0.78
CA LEU A 150 -10.16 7.35 1.46
C LEU A 150 -9.32 6.07 1.49
N SER A 151 -8.06 6.18 1.07
CA SER A 151 -7.13 5.04 1.04
C SER A 151 -5.91 5.32 1.91
N MET A 152 -5.59 4.40 2.81
CA MET A 152 -4.36 4.42 3.59
C MET A 152 -3.53 3.20 3.20
N LEU A 153 -2.30 3.42 2.76
CA LEU A 153 -1.39 2.36 2.33
C LEU A 153 -0.16 2.34 3.23
N ASN A 154 0.14 1.20 3.82
CA ASN A 154 1.42 0.90 4.44
C ASN A 154 2.27 0.06 3.47
N LYS A 155 3.47 0.54 3.14
CA LYS A 155 4.38 -0.12 2.20
C LYS A 155 5.26 -1.21 2.82
N ASN A 156 5.38 -1.27 4.14
CA ASN A 156 6.18 -2.29 4.82
C ASN A 156 5.59 -2.62 6.20
N ILE A 157 5.01 -3.82 6.35
CA ILE A 157 4.50 -4.32 7.64
C ILE A 157 5.50 -5.17 8.44
N TRP A 158 6.76 -5.27 8.00
CA TRP A 158 7.81 -5.86 8.84
C TRP A 158 8.25 -4.93 9.98
N ASP A 159 8.04 -3.63 9.82
CA ASP A 159 8.33 -2.64 10.84
C ASP A 159 7.21 -2.59 11.88
N PRO A 160 7.55 -2.45 13.17
CA PRO A 160 6.58 -2.44 14.26
C PRO A 160 5.58 -1.29 14.12
N VAL A 161 4.41 -1.47 14.73
CA VAL A 161 3.41 -0.40 14.83
C VAL A 161 3.95 0.73 15.69
N LEU A 162 3.71 1.98 15.28
CA LEU A 162 4.09 3.18 16.02
C LEU A 162 3.41 3.19 17.39
N SER A 163 4.20 3.47 18.42
CA SER A 163 3.69 3.78 19.75
C SER A 163 3.18 5.23 19.82
N LEU A 164 2.32 5.53 20.80
CA LEU A 164 1.82 6.90 21.04
C LEU A 164 2.96 7.92 21.25
N LYS A 165 4.10 7.49 21.80
CA LYS A 165 5.29 8.34 21.99
C LYS A 165 6.02 8.67 20.69
N GLU A 166 6.02 7.72 19.75
CA GLU A 166 6.60 7.93 18.43
C GLU A 166 5.67 8.75 17.53
N LEU A 167 4.36 8.80 17.84
CA LEU A 167 3.41 9.72 17.22
C LEU A 167 3.52 11.16 17.74
N ASP A 168 3.96 11.35 18.98
CA ASP A 168 4.18 12.65 19.61
C ASP A 168 5.30 13.42 18.87
N THR A 169 6.41 12.75 18.61
CA THR A 169 7.56 13.29 17.86
C THR A 169 7.42 13.22 16.33
N PHE A 170 6.24 12.84 15.83
CA PHE A 170 6.02 12.53 14.41
C PHE A 170 5.71 13.75 13.55
N ALA A 171 5.22 14.85 14.14
CA ALA A 171 4.82 16.02 13.38
C ALA A 171 6.03 16.87 12.94
N PRO A 172 6.02 17.41 11.70
CA PRO A 172 7.13 18.26 11.23
C PRO A 172 7.26 19.51 12.08
N GLY A 173 8.37 19.60 12.83
CA GLY A 173 8.66 20.71 13.76
C GLY A 173 8.44 20.36 15.22
N ASP A 174 7.96 19.15 15.51
CA ASP A 174 7.82 18.64 16.87
C ASP A 174 8.96 17.69 17.21
N THR A 175 9.81 18.12 18.14
CA THR A 175 10.97 17.34 18.60
C THR A 175 10.92 17.10 20.10
N VAL A 176 9.81 17.47 20.75
CA VAL A 176 9.66 17.41 22.20
C VAL A 176 8.51 16.46 22.48
N GLU A 177 8.71 15.49 23.36
CA GLU A 177 7.62 14.65 23.87
C GLU A 177 6.75 15.52 24.79
N ASP A 178 5.77 16.24 24.23
CA ASP A 178 4.87 17.11 24.98
C ASP A 178 3.44 16.54 25.12
N GLY A 179 3.23 15.33 24.58
CA GLY A 179 1.94 14.66 24.60
C GLY A 179 0.96 15.22 23.59
N SER A 180 1.40 15.96 22.58
CA SER A 180 0.57 16.52 21.53
C SER A 180 1.18 16.33 20.15
N ILE A 181 0.36 15.96 19.17
CA ILE A 181 0.79 15.96 17.77
C ILE A 181 0.89 17.42 17.31
N ALA A 182 2.12 17.88 17.06
CA ALA A 182 2.42 19.21 16.51
C ALA A 182 2.01 20.40 17.40
N GLY A 183 1.84 20.22 18.72
CA GLY A 183 1.32 21.27 19.59
C GLY A 183 -0.18 21.57 19.42
N ILE A 184 -0.93 20.78 18.65
CA ILE A 184 -2.32 21.09 18.22
C ILE A 184 -3.32 20.04 18.68
N ILE A 185 -2.98 18.76 18.63
CA ILE A 185 -3.88 17.65 19.02
C ILE A 185 -3.27 16.93 20.21
N ASP A 186 -3.92 16.99 21.37
CA ASP A 186 -3.48 16.21 22.53
C ASP A 186 -3.60 14.70 22.20
N THR A 187 -2.53 13.95 22.44
CA THR A 187 -2.49 12.49 22.23
C THR A 187 -3.52 11.76 23.10
N SER A 188 -4.00 12.37 24.18
CA SER A 188 -5.08 11.87 25.03
C SER A 188 -6.50 12.07 24.44
N ASP A 189 -6.66 12.97 23.47
CA ASP A 189 -7.90 13.16 22.72
C ASP A 189 -8.04 12.17 21.56
N ILE A 190 -7.00 11.40 21.25
CA ILE A 190 -7.05 10.32 20.26
C ILE A 190 -7.81 9.15 20.91
N PRO A 191 -9.04 8.84 20.45
CA PRO A 191 -9.90 7.87 21.13
C PRO A 191 -9.43 6.41 21.00
N ILE A 192 -8.33 6.17 20.27
CA ILE A 192 -7.86 4.84 19.93
C ILE A 192 -6.32 4.81 19.92
N ASN A 193 -5.73 3.89 20.66
CA ASN A 193 -4.29 3.61 20.62
C ASN A 193 -3.94 2.85 19.33
N PRO A 194 -2.92 3.27 18.55
CA PRO A 194 -2.47 2.54 17.36
C PRO A 194 -2.14 1.06 17.60
N GLY A 195 -1.64 0.71 18.79
CA GLY A 195 -1.37 -0.67 19.16
C GLY A 195 -2.62 -1.56 19.21
N ASP A 196 -3.77 -1.00 19.59
CA ASP A 196 -5.06 -1.71 19.60
C ASP A 196 -5.65 -1.85 18.18
N LEU A 197 -5.11 -1.11 17.21
CA LEU A 197 -5.52 -1.13 15.81
C LEU A 197 -4.63 -2.02 14.94
N GLU A 198 -3.61 -2.69 15.48
CA GLU A 198 -2.69 -3.53 14.71
C GLU A 198 -3.42 -4.58 13.84
N ASP A 199 -4.52 -5.15 14.36
CA ASP A 199 -5.34 -6.11 13.60
C ASP A 199 -6.14 -5.45 12.47
N TYR A 200 -6.48 -4.17 12.61
CA TYR A 200 -7.28 -3.40 11.66
C TYR A 200 -6.46 -2.66 10.62
N PHE A 201 -5.30 -2.12 10.98
CA PHE A 201 -4.35 -1.50 10.06
C PHE A 201 -2.98 -1.38 10.71
N HIS A 202 -1.94 -1.84 10.02
CA HIS A 202 -0.55 -1.72 10.49
C HIS A 202 -0.11 -0.26 10.34
N ILE A 203 0.02 0.48 11.46
CA ILE A 203 0.39 1.89 11.45
C ILE A 203 1.87 2.08 11.72
N ASN A 204 2.65 2.49 10.71
CA ASN A 204 4.08 2.80 10.89
C ASN A 204 4.58 3.90 9.94
N LEU A 205 5.87 4.20 10.01
CA LEU A 205 6.54 5.24 9.19
C LEU A 205 6.55 4.94 7.67
N ASN A 206 6.10 3.77 7.24
CA ASN A 206 6.01 3.41 5.82
C ASN A 206 4.61 3.68 5.24
N GLN A 207 3.78 4.42 5.97
CA GLN A 207 2.47 4.86 5.52
C GLN A 207 2.54 5.95 4.45
N VAL A 208 1.60 5.89 3.52
CA VAL A 208 1.41 6.86 2.45
C VAL A 208 -0.09 7.16 2.34
N PRO A 209 -0.53 8.40 2.61
CA PRO A 209 0.25 9.51 3.20
C PRO A 209 0.63 9.26 4.68
N LEU A 210 1.75 9.85 5.11
CA LEU A 210 2.14 9.89 6.52
C LEU A 210 1.14 10.66 7.37
N LEU A 211 0.63 11.78 6.83
CA LEU A 211 -0.43 12.56 7.43
C LEU A 211 -1.62 12.65 6.46
N PRO A 212 -2.80 12.13 6.84
CA PRO A 212 -3.95 12.09 5.93
C PRO A 212 -4.55 13.47 5.67
N ILE A 213 -4.30 14.44 6.56
CA ILE A 213 -4.76 15.82 6.44
C ILE A 213 -3.68 16.80 6.90
N ASP A 214 -3.62 17.94 6.22
CA ASP A 214 -2.79 19.06 6.63
C ASP A 214 -3.46 19.77 7.82
N VAL A 215 -2.84 19.66 9.00
CA VAL A 215 -3.32 20.24 10.26
C VAL A 215 -3.34 21.77 10.24
N PHE A 216 -2.42 22.41 9.49
CA PHE A 216 -2.41 23.86 9.35
C PHE A 216 -3.56 24.34 8.45
N ALA A 217 -3.81 23.62 7.36
CA ALA A 217 -4.94 23.91 6.48
C ALA A 217 -6.30 23.66 7.15
N LEU A 218 -6.38 22.71 8.09
CA LEU A 218 -7.58 22.42 8.87
C LEU A 218 -8.02 23.64 9.70
N SER A 219 -7.07 24.33 10.33
CA SER A 219 -7.30 25.52 11.14
C SER A 219 -7.78 26.73 10.34
N GLU A 220 -7.34 26.86 9.09
CA GLU A 220 -7.78 27.95 8.19
C GLU A 220 -9.11 27.66 7.50
N SER A 221 -9.27 26.46 6.95
CA SER A 221 -10.45 26.09 6.15
C SER A 221 -10.71 24.59 6.19
N PRO A 222 -11.55 24.11 7.14
CA PRO A 222 -11.78 22.68 7.35
C PRO A 222 -12.25 21.95 6.09
N LEU A 223 -13.19 22.55 5.34
CA LEU A 223 -13.74 21.94 4.13
C LEU A 223 -12.71 21.84 3.00
N ARG A 224 -11.84 22.85 2.85
CA ARG A 224 -10.78 22.84 1.83
C ARG A 224 -9.66 21.87 2.20
N ALA A 225 -9.34 21.73 3.48
CA ALA A 225 -8.38 20.75 3.98
C ALA A 225 -8.85 19.32 3.66
N ILE A 226 -10.12 19.01 3.94
CA ILE A 226 -10.70 17.69 3.63
C ILE A 226 -10.70 17.43 2.11
N LEU A 227 -11.16 18.38 1.29
CA LEU A 227 -11.21 18.19 -0.17
C LEU A 227 -9.82 18.10 -0.83
N LYS A 228 -8.75 18.51 -0.14
CA LYS A 228 -7.37 18.45 -0.61
C LYS A 228 -6.57 17.31 0.02
N MET A 229 -7.20 16.42 0.78
CA MET A 229 -6.52 15.28 1.39
C MET A 229 -5.79 14.44 0.32
N PRO A 230 -4.50 14.12 0.54
CA PRO A 230 -3.70 13.38 -0.44
C PRO A 230 -4.18 11.94 -0.64
N SER A 231 -4.84 11.34 0.36
CA SER A 231 -5.44 10.00 0.35
C SER A 231 -6.91 9.96 -0.09
N LEU A 232 -7.50 11.07 -0.54
CA LEU A 232 -8.92 11.15 -0.87
C LEU A 232 -9.16 11.09 -2.39
N ALA A 233 -10.05 10.20 -2.81
CA ALA A 233 -10.66 10.20 -4.13
C ALA A 233 -12.14 10.56 -4.00
N TYR A 234 -12.66 11.45 -4.84
CA TYR A 234 -14.07 11.74 -4.88
C TYR A 234 -14.56 12.01 -6.30
N HIS A 235 -15.84 11.71 -6.53
CA HIS A 235 -16.52 11.95 -7.78
C HIS A 235 -17.92 12.50 -7.55
N ALA A 236 -18.39 13.31 -8.50
CA ALA A 236 -19.75 13.83 -8.56
C ALA A 236 -20.21 13.80 -10.02
N THR A 237 -21.40 13.28 -10.26
CA THR A 237 -21.99 13.15 -11.59
C THR A 237 -23.44 13.63 -11.53
N ALA A 238 -23.81 14.52 -12.45
CA ALA A 238 -25.18 14.97 -12.62
C ALA A 238 -25.62 14.70 -14.07
N LYS A 239 -26.70 13.94 -14.23
CA LYS A 239 -27.29 13.58 -15.52
C LYS A 239 -28.69 14.18 -15.58
N PHE A 240 -28.93 14.96 -16.62
CA PHE A 240 -30.21 15.58 -16.92
C PHE A 240 -30.68 15.08 -18.27
N ASN A 241 -31.89 14.55 -18.30
CA ASN A 241 -32.58 14.11 -19.51
C ASN A 241 -33.92 14.85 -19.57
N TYR A 242 -33.94 15.97 -20.29
CA TYR A 242 -35.13 16.81 -20.42
C TYR A 242 -35.32 17.21 -21.88
N MET A 243 -36.53 17.02 -22.42
CA MET A 243 -36.92 17.42 -23.78
C MET A 243 -35.96 16.93 -24.89
N ARG A 244 -35.53 15.65 -24.84
CA ARG A 244 -34.59 15.02 -25.81
C ARG A 244 -33.16 15.58 -25.78
N ASN A 245 -32.83 16.42 -24.81
CA ASN A 245 -31.47 16.85 -24.52
C ASN A 245 -30.91 16.04 -23.35
N PHE A 246 -29.71 15.49 -23.55
CA PHE A 246 -28.98 14.75 -22.53
C PHE A 246 -27.74 15.54 -22.12
N ILE A 247 -27.74 16.05 -20.90
CA ILE A 247 -26.62 16.79 -20.31
C ILE A 247 -26.02 15.92 -19.22
N THR A 248 -24.73 15.60 -19.34
CA THR A 248 -23.97 14.89 -18.30
C THR A 248 -22.79 15.73 -17.88
N MET A 249 -22.75 16.06 -16.58
CA MET A 249 -21.65 16.75 -15.93
C MET A 249 -20.97 15.77 -14.98
N GLU A 250 -19.68 15.51 -15.19
CA GLU A 250 -18.86 14.61 -14.38
C GLU A 250 -17.64 15.36 -13.85
N TYR A 251 -17.46 15.30 -12.53
CA TYR A 251 -16.30 15.82 -11.83
C TYR A 251 -15.67 14.67 -11.04
N GLN A 252 -14.37 14.44 -11.24
CA GLN A 252 -13.59 13.47 -10.46
C GLN A 252 -12.23 14.07 -10.09
N GLN A 253 -11.85 13.92 -8.82
CA GLN A 253 -10.53 14.26 -8.30
C GLN A 253 -10.02 13.12 -7.45
N VAL A 254 -8.77 12.74 -7.67
CA VAL A 254 -8.06 11.71 -6.91
C VAL A 254 -6.79 12.36 -6.35
N GLY A 255 -6.61 12.23 -5.04
CA GLY A 255 -5.42 12.71 -4.36
C GLY A 255 -4.15 12.02 -4.88
N PRO A 256 -3.00 12.71 -4.88
CA PRO A 256 -1.75 12.19 -5.43
C PRO A 256 -1.26 10.91 -4.75
N GLU A 257 -1.67 10.67 -3.51
CA GLU A 257 -1.23 9.54 -2.69
C GLU A 257 -2.35 8.49 -2.48
N PHE A 258 -3.49 8.67 -3.16
CA PHE A 258 -4.52 7.65 -3.21
C PHE A 258 -4.01 6.42 -3.97
N ASN A 259 -3.84 5.32 -3.25
CA ASN A 259 -3.45 4.04 -3.85
C ASN A 259 -4.25 2.91 -3.23
N SER A 260 -4.99 2.16 -4.05
CA SER A 260 -5.70 0.96 -3.61
C SER A 260 -5.02 -0.28 -4.17
N LEU A 261 -4.60 -1.20 -3.29
CA LEU A 261 -4.02 -2.47 -3.70
C LEU A 261 -5.07 -3.43 -4.31
N ALA A 262 -6.35 -3.14 -4.12
CA ALA A 262 -7.47 -3.91 -4.66
C ALA A 262 -7.96 -3.37 -6.01
N ASN A 263 -7.62 -2.14 -6.39
CA ASN A 263 -8.02 -1.55 -7.66
C ASN A 263 -6.87 -0.74 -8.31
N PRO A 264 -6.20 -1.30 -9.33
CA PRO A 264 -4.98 -0.71 -9.91
C PRO A 264 -5.23 0.48 -10.85
N THR A 265 -6.47 0.84 -11.16
CA THR A 265 -6.79 1.88 -12.16
C THR A 265 -7.74 2.94 -11.63
N GLU A 266 -7.21 4.02 -11.06
CA GLU A 266 -7.98 5.25 -10.81
C GLU A 266 -7.28 6.45 -11.47
N ARG A 267 -8.03 7.22 -12.28
CA ARG A 267 -7.48 8.36 -13.03
C ARG A 267 -7.38 9.59 -12.12
N THR A 268 -6.20 10.20 -12.07
CA THR A 268 -5.81 11.26 -11.12
C THR A 268 -6.74 12.48 -11.09
N ARG A 269 -7.21 12.94 -12.24
CA ARG A 269 -8.16 14.05 -12.31
C ARG A 269 -8.84 14.02 -13.66
N SER A 270 -10.17 14.07 -13.67
CA SER A 270 -10.89 14.27 -14.92
C SER A 270 -12.18 15.05 -14.70
N LEU A 271 -12.32 16.10 -15.49
CA LEU A 271 -13.57 16.82 -15.67
C LEU A 271 -14.09 16.41 -17.05
N ARG A 272 -15.28 15.82 -17.11
CA ARG A 272 -15.89 15.41 -18.37
C ARG A 272 -17.25 16.07 -18.50
N PHE A 273 -17.43 16.77 -19.61
CA PHE A 273 -18.72 17.27 -20.03
C PHE A 273 -19.13 16.51 -21.28
N ARG A 274 -20.32 15.90 -21.25
CA ARG A 274 -20.90 15.27 -22.42
C ARG A 274 -22.28 15.85 -22.66
N TYR A 275 -22.45 16.38 -23.87
CA TYR A 275 -23.71 16.86 -24.38
C TYR A 275 -24.11 15.97 -25.56
N PHE A 276 -25.35 15.47 -25.55
CA PHE A 276 -25.89 14.69 -26.65
C PHE A 276 -27.29 15.17 -26.97
N VAL A 277 -27.52 15.48 -28.24
CA VAL A 277 -28.85 15.81 -28.79
C VAL A 277 -29.23 14.64 -29.70
N ARG A 278 -30.36 14.02 -29.42
CA ARG A 278 -30.89 12.99 -30.32
C ARG A 278 -31.64 13.70 -31.45
N MET A 279 -30.95 13.98 -32.56
CA MET A 279 -31.61 14.43 -33.79
C MET A 279 -32.33 13.23 -34.43
N SER A 280 -33.59 13.42 -34.79
CA SER A 280 -34.43 12.45 -35.50
C SER A 280 -34.04 12.36 -36.97
#